data_AF-A0A3S9I6V7-F1
#
_entry.id   AF-A0A3S9I6V7-F1
#
_cell.length_a   1.000
_cell.length_b   1.000
_cell.length_c   1.000
_cell.angle_alpha   90.00
_cell.angle_beta   90.00
_cell.angle_gamma   90.00
#
_symmetry.space_group_name_H-M   'P 1'
#
loop_
_entity.id
_entity.type
_entity.pdbx_description
1 polymer ?
#
loop_
_entity_poly.entity_id
_entity_poly.type
_entity_poly.pdbx_seq_one_letter_code
_entity_poly.pdbx_strand_id
1 'polypeptide(L)'
;MSAPHDPHDDPHDDPYVVLAAAAARWDRVAGRLGAEERERLTGLVAVVRDGERDERLRYAAARQAADLLAQWLPDEFGADTGARYTGTPVLGGGRPTVQGFAAEDLAVLLIDGHRMVGPVLGPVRERLLAEPALDAETLLQRGGAPFAPELIRLPGIGGRLRLPRFQFSEDTLPWLVVLEVNALLAADRDPWGAADWWLSANAWLGTSPVSLLGTGRDRQLVDTARFLMESGE
;
A
#
# COMPACT_ATOMS: atom_id res chain seq x y z
N MET A 1 45.36 16.96 -15.96
CA MET A 1 44.09 17.70 -16.07
C MET A 1 42.99 16.77 -15.61
N SER A 2 42.68 16.79 -14.30
CA SER A 2 41.54 16.05 -13.75
C SER A 2 40.28 16.89 -14.00
N ALA A 3 39.22 16.24 -14.49
CA ALA A 3 37.91 16.87 -14.63
C ALA A 3 37.36 17.28 -13.24
N PRO A 4 36.56 18.36 -13.15
CA PRO A 4 35.98 18.78 -11.89
C PRO A 4 34.94 17.74 -11.45
N HIS A 5 35.06 17.31 -10.19
CA HIS A 5 34.05 16.50 -9.51
C HIS A 5 32.79 17.37 -9.32
N ASP A 6 31.67 16.91 -9.87
CA ASP A 6 30.36 17.54 -9.72
C ASP A 6 29.91 17.34 -8.25
N PRO A 7 29.66 18.41 -7.47
CA PRO A 7 29.34 18.29 -6.04
C PRO A 7 27.98 17.65 -5.74
N HIS A 8 27.25 17.19 -6.75
CA HIS A 8 25.95 16.52 -6.63
C HIS A 8 26.02 15.00 -6.55
N ASP A 9 27.22 14.41 -6.51
CA ASP A 9 27.43 12.96 -6.62
C ASP A 9 27.71 12.30 -5.26
N ASP A 10 27.25 12.90 -4.16
CA ASP A 10 27.29 12.26 -2.84
C ASP A 10 25.98 11.47 -2.64
N PRO A 11 25.97 10.12 -2.69
CA PRO A 11 24.76 9.30 -2.54
C PRO A 11 24.09 9.47 -1.16
N HIS A 12 24.74 10.16 -0.23
CA HIS A 12 24.23 10.56 1.08
C HIS A 12 23.23 11.72 1.02
N ASP A 13 23.09 12.41 -0.12
CA ASP A 13 22.20 13.56 -0.31
C ASP A 13 21.14 13.32 -1.40
N ASP A 14 20.86 12.07 -1.80
CA ASP A 14 19.77 11.77 -2.73
C ASP A 14 18.40 11.90 -2.02
N PRO A 15 17.49 12.80 -2.47
CA PRO A 15 16.22 12.99 -1.80
C PRO A 15 15.33 11.74 -1.83
N TYR A 16 15.47 10.87 -2.84
CA TYR A 16 14.72 9.62 -2.87
C TYR A 16 15.14 8.65 -1.76
N VAL A 17 16.41 8.69 -1.34
CA VAL A 17 16.90 7.91 -0.18
C VAL A 17 16.26 8.41 1.11
N VAL A 18 16.10 9.73 1.28
CA VAL A 18 15.43 10.32 2.46
C VAL A 18 13.95 9.91 2.50
N LEU A 19 13.24 9.98 1.36
CA LEU A 19 11.83 9.56 1.30
C LEU A 19 11.66 8.07 1.56
N ALA A 20 12.53 7.23 0.99
CA ALA A 20 12.57 5.79 1.27
C ALA A 20 12.84 5.50 2.76
N ALA A 21 13.77 6.22 3.39
CA ALA A 21 14.05 6.10 4.81
C ALA A 21 12.84 6.54 5.67
N ALA A 22 12.12 7.59 5.26
CA ALA A 22 10.91 8.03 5.93
C ALA A 22 9.78 6.99 5.84
N ALA A 23 9.63 6.31 4.70
CA ALA A 23 8.71 5.18 4.56
C ALA A 23 9.11 4.00 5.45
N ALA A 24 10.39 3.61 5.46
CA ALA A 24 10.90 2.52 6.30
C ALA A 24 10.72 2.77 7.80
N ARG A 25 10.69 4.05 8.23
CA ARG A 25 10.58 4.48 9.63
C ARG A 25 9.23 5.12 9.94
N TRP A 26 8.19 4.82 9.15
CA TRP A 26 6.92 5.54 9.20
C TRP A 26 6.30 5.62 10.60
N ASP A 27 6.38 4.57 11.42
CA ASP A 27 5.84 4.58 12.78
C ASP A 27 6.45 5.66 13.69
N ARG A 28 7.71 6.06 13.43
CA ARG A 28 8.37 7.15 14.15
C ARG A 28 8.03 8.53 13.57
N VAL A 29 7.69 8.58 12.29
CA VAL A 29 7.41 9.81 11.54
C VAL A 29 5.94 10.22 11.70
N ALA A 30 5.01 9.29 11.52
CA ALA A 30 3.58 9.55 11.37
C ALA A 30 2.97 10.33 12.56
N GLY A 31 3.38 9.99 13.78
CA GLY A 31 2.90 10.65 15.01
C GLY A 31 3.51 12.02 15.30
N ARG A 32 4.59 12.38 14.61
CA ARG A 32 5.31 13.65 14.80
C ARG A 32 4.94 14.72 13.77
N LEU A 33 4.29 14.33 12.68
CA LEU A 33 3.77 15.26 11.67
C LEU A 33 2.38 15.75 12.07
N GLY A 34 2.17 17.06 12.10
CA GLY A 34 0.84 17.66 12.24
C GLY A 34 0.01 17.55 10.95
N ALA A 35 -1.20 18.11 10.97
CA ALA A 35 -2.12 18.03 9.84
C ALA A 35 -1.60 18.80 8.61
N GLU A 36 -1.05 20.00 8.84
CA GLU A 36 -0.52 20.85 7.77
C GLU A 36 0.76 20.27 7.17
N GLU A 37 1.65 19.71 8.00
CA GLU A 37 2.87 19.05 7.54
C GLU A 37 2.54 17.83 6.67
N ARG A 38 1.54 17.04 7.09
CA ARG A 38 1.03 15.91 6.30
C ARG A 38 0.47 16.37 4.96
N GLU A 39 -0.39 17.39 4.94
CA GLU A 39 -0.97 17.91 3.71
C GLU A 39 0.09 18.39 2.72
N ARG A 40 1.09 19.14 3.20
CA ARG A 40 2.21 19.61 2.39
C ARG A 40 3.03 18.46 1.81
N LEU A 41 3.38 17.46 2.63
CA LEU A 41 4.10 16.27 2.15
C LEU A 41 3.27 15.49 1.13
N THR A 42 1.98 15.27 1.39
CA THR A 42 1.04 14.60 0.48
C THR A 42 1.08 15.24 -0.91
N GLY A 43 1.05 16.57 -1.00
CA GLY A 43 1.16 17.29 -2.28
C GLY A 43 2.46 17.02 -3.03
N LEU A 44 3.60 17.00 -2.33
CA LEU A 44 4.91 16.75 -2.94
C LEU A 44 5.06 15.29 -3.38
N VAL A 45 4.71 14.33 -2.52
CA VAL A 45 4.83 12.90 -2.87
C VAL A 45 3.83 12.47 -3.95
N ALA A 46 2.72 13.20 -4.12
CA ALA A 46 1.83 13.01 -5.26
C ALA A 46 2.53 13.33 -6.58
N VAL A 47 3.33 14.40 -6.63
CA VAL A 47 4.16 14.73 -7.81
C VAL A 47 5.23 13.67 -8.02
N VAL A 48 5.90 13.22 -6.96
CA VAL A 48 6.95 12.18 -7.03
C VAL A 48 6.43 10.87 -7.62
N ARG A 49 5.20 10.47 -7.26
CA ARG A 49 4.54 9.24 -7.70
C ARG A 49 4.03 9.30 -9.14
N ASP A 50 3.72 10.49 -9.67
CA ASP A 50 3.12 10.65 -10.99
C ASP A 50 4.14 10.40 -12.10
N GLY A 51 4.20 9.16 -12.59
CA GLY A 51 5.17 8.70 -13.59
C GLY A 51 5.06 9.37 -14.97
N GLU A 52 3.96 10.08 -15.26
CA GLU A 52 3.81 10.86 -16.49
C GLU A 52 4.49 12.25 -16.37
N ARG A 53 4.88 12.65 -15.16
CA ARG A 53 5.56 13.94 -14.94
C ARG A 53 7.03 13.88 -15.36
N ASP A 54 7.50 15.06 -15.79
CA ASP A 54 8.91 15.32 -16.04
C ASP A 54 9.78 14.92 -14.83
N GLU A 55 10.87 14.19 -15.09
CA GLU A 55 11.76 13.69 -14.03
C GLU A 55 12.36 14.82 -13.20
N ARG A 56 12.66 16.00 -13.78
CA ARG A 56 13.19 17.14 -13.03
C ARG A 56 12.17 17.69 -12.05
N LEU A 57 10.89 17.71 -12.43
CA LEU A 57 9.81 18.11 -11.53
C LEU A 57 9.64 17.10 -10.39
N ARG A 58 9.72 15.80 -10.70
CA ARG A 58 9.68 14.74 -9.69
C ARG A 58 10.85 14.82 -8.72
N TYR A 59 12.06 15.07 -9.23
CA TYR A 59 13.26 15.24 -8.42
C TYR A 59 13.18 16.50 -7.54
N ALA A 60 12.73 17.63 -8.10
CA ALA A 60 12.55 18.87 -7.33
C ALA A 60 11.51 18.71 -6.21
N ALA A 61 10.40 18.02 -6.48
CA ALA A 61 9.40 17.70 -5.46
C ALA A 61 9.96 16.76 -4.38
N ALA A 62 10.75 15.76 -4.77
CA ALA A 62 11.42 14.87 -3.82
C ALA A 62 12.41 15.63 -2.93
N ARG A 63 13.22 16.52 -3.52
CA ARG A 63 14.15 17.39 -2.79
C ARG A 63 13.43 18.27 -1.78
N GLN A 64 12.39 18.96 -2.22
CA GLN A 64 11.59 19.80 -1.33
C GLN A 64 10.96 18.98 -0.19
N ALA A 65 10.49 17.76 -0.46
CA ALA A 65 9.94 16.89 0.58
C ALA A 65 11.01 16.44 1.58
N ALA A 66 12.21 16.08 1.11
CA ALA A 66 13.35 15.73 1.94
C ALA A 66 13.78 16.91 2.84
N ASP A 67 13.85 18.13 2.29
CA ASP A 67 14.21 19.34 3.04
C ASP A 67 13.19 19.64 4.16
N LEU A 68 11.89 19.47 3.87
CA LEU A 68 10.83 19.63 4.89
C LEU A 68 10.92 18.57 5.99
N LEU A 69 11.20 17.31 5.63
CA LEU A 69 11.42 16.25 6.62
C LEU A 69 12.63 16.56 7.51
N ALA A 70 13.74 17.05 6.94
CA ALA A 70 14.91 17.49 7.67
C ALA A 70 14.61 18.67 8.59
N GLN A 71 13.77 19.62 8.15
CA GLN A 71 13.36 20.78 8.94
C GLN A 71 12.48 20.39 10.14
N TRP A 72 11.49 19.53 9.92
CA TRP A 72 10.51 19.17 10.96
C TRP A 72 11.00 18.08 11.90
N LEU A 73 11.87 17.19 11.40
CA LEU A 73 12.37 16.04 12.13
C LEU A 73 13.90 15.97 12.02
N PRO A 74 14.63 17.00 12.51
CA PRO A 74 16.08 17.09 12.35
C PRO A 74 16.84 15.92 12.99
N ASP A 75 16.32 15.36 14.09
CA ASP A 75 16.92 14.18 14.73
C ASP A 75 16.89 12.92 13.83
N GLU A 76 15.91 12.84 12.92
CA GLU A 76 15.72 11.71 12.00
C GLU A 76 16.33 11.99 10.62
N PHE A 77 16.24 13.21 10.09
CA PHE A 77 16.63 13.51 8.70
C PHE A 77 17.57 14.72 8.54
N GLY A 78 18.05 15.33 9.63
CA GLY A 78 19.01 16.43 9.58
C GLY A 78 20.35 16.02 8.97
N ALA A 79 21.20 16.99 8.64
CA ALA A 79 22.46 16.79 7.91
C ALA A 79 23.38 15.72 8.53
N ASP A 80 23.48 15.67 9.86
CA ASP A 80 24.32 14.69 10.59
C ASP A 80 23.73 13.27 10.61
N THR A 81 22.43 13.14 10.29
CA THR A 81 21.70 11.88 10.25
C THR A 81 21.48 11.40 8.80
N GLY A 82 21.40 12.31 7.82
CA GLY A 82 21.25 12.00 6.39
C GLY A 82 22.35 11.08 5.87
N ALA A 83 23.59 11.29 6.33
CA ALA A 83 24.74 10.41 6.03
C ALA A 83 24.58 8.96 6.54
N ARG A 84 23.62 8.68 7.42
CA ARG A 84 23.35 7.33 7.97
C ARG A 84 22.46 6.48 7.06
N TYR A 85 21.82 7.08 6.07
CA TYR A 85 20.99 6.34 5.11
C TYR A 85 21.84 5.98 3.90
N THR A 86 22.01 4.68 3.67
CA THR A 86 22.64 4.17 2.46
C THR A 86 21.54 3.59 1.58
N GLY A 87 21.24 4.28 0.49
CA GLY A 87 20.37 3.75 -0.55
C GLY A 87 21.02 2.55 -1.22
N THR A 88 20.28 1.45 -1.37
CA THR A 88 20.69 0.37 -2.26
C THR A 88 20.16 0.69 -3.65
N PRO A 89 21.04 0.90 -4.66
CA PRO A 89 20.59 1.10 -6.03
C PRO A 89 19.88 -0.16 -6.52
N VAL A 90 18.79 0.01 -7.27
CA VAL A 90 18.06 -1.11 -7.85
C VAL A 90 18.70 -1.49 -9.17
N LEU A 91 19.08 -2.77 -9.30
CA LEU A 91 19.60 -3.32 -10.55
C LEU A 91 18.58 -3.10 -11.68
N GLY A 92 19.00 -2.44 -12.75
CA GLY A 92 18.13 -2.11 -13.88
C GLY A 92 17.64 -0.65 -13.94
N GLY A 93 18.21 0.25 -13.14
CA GLY A 93 17.91 1.69 -13.22
C GLY A 93 16.69 2.13 -12.43
N GLY A 94 16.27 1.34 -11.44
CA GLY A 94 15.22 1.73 -10.51
C GLY A 94 15.70 2.74 -9.46
N ARG A 95 14.75 3.43 -8.83
CA ARG A 95 15.02 4.38 -7.74
C ARG A 95 15.67 3.68 -6.54
N PRO A 96 16.54 4.37 -5.78
CA PRO A 96 17.21 3.76 -4.63
C PRO A 96 16.20 3.34 -3.56
N THR A 97 16.54 2.29 -2.82
CA THR A 97 15.72 1.80 -1.70
C THR A 97 16.47 1.84 -0.38
N VAL A 98 15.75 2.02 0.73
CA VAL A 98 16.29 1.93 2.09
C VAL A 98 15.56 0.82 2.81
N GLN A 99 16.29 -0.23 3.22
CA GLN A 99 15.69 -1.43 3.81
C GLN A 99 14.58 -2.08 2.93
N GLY A 100 14.70 -1.92 1.61
CA GLY A 100 13.72 -2.40 0.62
C GLY A 100 12.49 -1.51 0.44
N PHE A 101 12.41 -0.35 1.11
CA PHE A 101 11.38 0.66 0.88
C PHE A 101 11.83 1.65 -0.19
N ALA A 102 10.92 2.09 -1.04
CA ALA A 102 11.14 3.11 -2.06
C ALA A 102 10.49 4.46 -1.66
N ALA A 103 10.80 5.52 -2.39
CA ALA A 103 10.17 6.83 -2.17
C ALA A 103 8.65 6.79 -2.40
N GLU A 104 8.19 5.96 -3.33
CA GLU A 104 6.79 5.74 -3.66
C GLU A 104 6.00 5.13 -2.50
N ASP A 105 6.65 4.36 -1.62
CA ASP A 105 5.99 3.79 -0.44
C ASP A 105 5.52 4.89 0.50
N LEU A 106 6.24 6.02 0.58
CA LEU A 106 5.78 7.19 1.34
C LEU A 106 4.51 7.80 0.74
N ALA A 107 4.39 7.80 -0.59
CA ALA A 107 3.19 8.25 -1.28
C ALA A 107 1.99 7.33 -0.99
N VAL A 108 2.20 6.02 -0.93
CA VAL A 108 1.16 5.06 -0.54
C VAL A 108 0.71 5.31 0.91
N LEU A 109 1.67 5.49 1.83
CA LEU A 109 1.37 5.75 3.26
C LEU A 109 0.57 7.05 3.47
N LEU A 110 0.92 8.11 2.73
CA LEU A 110 0.30 9.44 2.87
C LEU A 110 -0.99 9.62 2.07
N ILE A 111 -1.03 9.07 0.84
CA ILE A 111 -2.13 9.31 -0.10
C ILE A 111 -3.14 8.16 -0.07
N ASP A 112 -2.68 6.91 -0.11
CA ASP A 112 -3.56 5.75 -0.21
C ASP A 112 -4.00 5.28 1.20
N GLY A 113 -3.25 5.66 2.23
CA GLY A 113 -3.66 5.60 3.63
C GLY A 113 -3.53 4.21 4.26
N HIS A 114 -2.69 3.33 3.72
CA HIS A 114 -2.52 1.97 4.22
C HIS A 114 -1.06 1.54 4.34
N ARG A 115 -0.80 0.54 5.19
CA ARG A 115 0.56 0.08 5.55
C ARG A 115 1.12 -1.04 4.67
N MET A 116 0.40 -1.45 3.62
CA MET A 116 0.87 -2.48 2.69
C MET A 116 1.95 -1.94 1.75
N VAL A 117 3.15 -1.68 2.28
CA VAL A 117 4.30 -1.08 1.59
C VAL A 117 5.59 -1.83 1.90
N GLY A 118 6.67 -1.50 1.19
CA GLY A 118 7.99 -2.08 1.43
C GLY A 118 8.13 -3.51 0.89
N PRO A 119 9.25 -4.19 1.23
CA PRO A 119 9.72 -5.35 0.46
C PRO A 119 8.87 -6.62 0.65
N VAL A 120 8.13 -6.71 1.75
CA VAL A 120 7.29 -7.88 2.06
C VAL A 120 5.83 -7.63 1.67
N LEU A 121 5.25 -6.50 2.11
CA LEU A 121 3.83 -6.23 1.91
C LEU A 121 3.52 -5.54 0.57
N GLY A 122 4.48 -4.84 -0.04
CA GLY A 122 4.33 -4.21 -1.36
C GLY A 122 3.97 -5.23 -2.46
N PRO A 123 4.72 -6.34 -2.62
CA PRO A 123 4.37 -7.38 -3.59
C PRO A 123 3.00 -8.03 -3.32
N VAL A 124 2.62 -8.19 -2.05
CA VAL A 124 1.30 -8.71 -1.67
C VAL A 124 0.22 -7.73 -2.09
N ARG A 125 0.36 -6.44 -1.78
CA ARG A 125 -0.55 -5.38 -2.23
C ARG A 125 -0.74 -5.41 -3.74
N GLU A 126 0.36 -5.43 -4.50
CA GLU A 126 0.31 -5.39 -5.95
C GLU A 126 -0.47 -6.57 -6.53
N ARG A 127 -0.23 -7.78 -6.01
CA ARG A 127 -1.00 -8.96 -6.39
C ARG A 127 -2.49 -8.83 -6.05
N LEU A 128 -2.84 -8.35 -4.84
CA LEU A 128 -4.23 -8.22 -4.43
C LEU A 128 -4.96 -7.11 -5.19
N LEU A 129 -4.29 -6.00 -5.50
CA LEU A 129 -4.87 -4.90 -6.28
C LEU A 129 -5.01 -5.23 -7.78
N ALA A 130 -4.26 -6.22 -8.28
CA ALA A 130 -4.39 -6.72 -9.64
C ALA A 130 -5.70 -7.51 -9.88
N GLU A 131 -6.35 -7.99 -8.81
CA GLU A 131 -7.67 -8.62 -8.91
C GLU A 131 -8.69 -7.64 -9.53
N PRO A 132 -9.48 -8.08 -10.53
CA PRO A 132 -10.58 -7.28 -11.06
C PRO A 132 -11.47 -6.77 -9.93
N ALA A 133 -11.82 -5.50 -9.97
CA ALA A 133 -12.59 -4.86 -8.91
C ALA A 133 -13.66 -3.94 -9.47
N LEU A 134 -14.74 -3.81 -8.71
CA LEU A 134 -15.72 -2.74 -8.86
C LEU A 134 -15.29 -1.53 -8.04
N ASP A 135 -15.54 -0.33 -8.55
CA ASP A 135 -15.50 0.88 -7.74
C ASP A 135 -16.84 1.07 -7.00
N ALA A 136 -16.78 1.79 -5.88
CA ALA A 136 -17.94 2.00 -5.02
C ALA A 136 -19.07 2.79 -5.70
N GLU A 137 -18.72 3.74 -6.58
CA GLU A 137 -19.70 4.59 -7.27
C GLU A 137 -20.52 3.76 -8.28
N THR A 138 -19.85 2.96 -9.11
CA THR A 138 -20.47 2.03 -10.04
C THR A 138 -21.40 1.06 -9.32
N LEU A 139 -20.99 0.53 -8.16
CA LEU A 139 -21.82 -0.40 -7.40
C LEU A 139 -23.09 0.30 -6.84
N LEU A 140 -22.98 1.53 -6.35
CA LEU A 140 -24.14 2.34 -5.91
C LEU A 140 -25.10 2.61 -7.07
N GLN A 141 -24.58 3.04 -8.22
CA GLN A 141 -25.39 3.35 -9.40
C GLN A 141 -26.18 2.14 -9.89
N ARG A 142 -25.66 0.93 -9.66
CA ARG A 142 -26.32 -0.34 -9.99
C ARG A 142 -27.15 -0.91 -8.84
N GLY A 143 -27.39 -0.14 -7.77
CA GLY A 143 -28.27 -0.49 -6.64
C GLY A 143 -27.65 -1.38 -5.55
N GLY A 144 -26.32 -1.58 -5.56
CA GLY A 144 -25.60 -2.32 -4.53
C GLY A 144 -25.23 -1.47 -3.31
N ALA A 145 -24.69 -2.13 -2.27
CA ALA A 145 -24.29 -1.50 -1.02
C ALA A 145 -22.76 -1.59 -0.82
N PRO A 146 -21.94 -0.73 -1.45
CA PRO A 146 -20.47 -0.85 -1.41
C PRO A 146 -19.85 -0.62 -0.03
N PHE A 147 -20.61 -0.10 0.94
CA PHE A 147 -20.12 0.21 2.28
C PHE A 147 -20.56 -0.80 3.33
N ALA A 148 -21.18 -1.91 2.92
CA ALA A 148 -21.49 -3.00 3.84
C ALA A 148 -20.21 -3.48 4.55
N PRO A 149 -20.22 -3.64 5.88
CA PRO A 149 -19.02 -4.00 6.63
C PRO A 149 -18.45 -5.37 6.26
N GLU A 150 -19.29 -6.28 5.76
CA GLU A 150 -18.92 -7.62 5.32
C GLU A 150 -18.29 -7.64 3.91
N LEU A 151 -18.12 -6.49 3.26
CA LEU A 151 -17.39 -6.38 1.99
C LEU A 151 -15.92 -6.02 2.24
N ILE A 152 -15.05 -6.76 1.58
CA ILE A 152 -13.65 -6.41 1.40
C ILE A 152 -13.59 -5.15 0.55
N ARG A 153 -13.00 -4.11 1.12
CA ARG A 153 -12.81 -2.80 0.50
C ARG A 153 -11.32 -2.46 0.57
N LEU A 154 -10.61 -2.71 -0.52
CA LEU A 154 -9.18 -2.41 -0.61
C LEU A 154 -8.98 -0.94 -0.98
N PRO A 155 -8.25 -0.15 -0.19
CA PRO A 155 -7.83 1.17 -0.61
C PRO A 155 -6.81 1.03 -1.76
N GLY A 156 -7.18 1.49 -2.95
CA GLY A 156 -6.30 1.58 -4.11
C GLY A 156 -5.63 2.94 -4.24
N ILE A 157 -5.11 3.24 -5.43
CA ILE A 157 -4.45 4.52 -5.74
C ILE A 157 -5.38 5.70 -5.40
N GLY A 158 -4.87 6.67 -4.66
CA GLY A 158 -5.63 7.84 -4.21
C GLY A 158 -6.58 7.54 -3.04
N GLY A 159 -6.46 6.38 -2.39
CA GLY A 159 -7.40 5.92 -1.37
C GLY A 159 -8.75 5.48 -1.94
N ARG A 160 -8.87 5.36 -3.27
CA ARG A 160 -10.13 4.96 -3.93
C ARG A 160 -10.46 3.51 -3.59
N LEU A 161 -11.67 3.27 -3.10
CA LEU A 161 -12.11 1.94 -2.75
C LEU A 161 -12.23 1.04 -3.99
N ARG A 162 -11.57 -0.11 -3.91
CA ARG A 162 -11.69 -1.22 -4.84
C ARG A 162 -12.37 -2.38 -4.12
N LEU A 163 -13.47 -2.84 -4.67
CA LEU A 163 -14.21 -4.01 -4.19
C LEU A 163 -13.87 -5.18 -5.12
N PRO A 164 -13.03 -6.14 -4.70
CA PRO A 164 -12.72 -7.32 -5.51
C PRO A 164 -13.98 -7.98 -6.07
N ARG A 165 -13.99 -8.22 -7.39
CA ARG A 165 -15.20 -8.57 -8.14
C ARG A 165 -15.72 -9.97 -7.79
N PHE A 166 -14.85 -10.86 -7.32
CA PHE A 166 -15.26 -12.20 -6.88
C PHE A 166 -16.31 -12.19 -5.76
N GLN A 167 -16.43 -11.09 -5.00
CA GLN A 167 -17.40 -10.98 -3.91
C GLN A 167 -18.85 -10.99 -4.39
N PHE A 168 -19.10 -10.78 -5.68
CA PHE A 168 -20.42 -10.63 -6.26
C PHE A 168 -20.76 -11.81 -7.18
N SER A 169 -21.92 -12.43 -6.95
CA SER A 169 -22.64 -13.24 -7.93
C SER A 169 -23.44 -12.29 -8.82
N GLU A 170 -23.36 -12.45 -10.14
CA GLU A 170 -23.92 -11.47 -11.08
C GLU A 170 -23.28 -10.08 -10.88
N ASP A 171 -23.80 -9.03 -11.54
CA ASP A 171 -23.08 -7.75 -11.61
C ASP A 171 -22.96 -7.00 -10.26
N THR A 172 -23.86 -7.23 -9.29
CA THR A 172 -23.93 -6.45 -8.04
C THR A 172 -24.34 -7.19 -6.77
N LEU A 173 -24.79 -8.45 -6.85
CA LEU A 173 -25.31 -9.17 -5.69
C LEU A 173 -24.20 -9.91 -4.97
N PRO A 174 -23.85 -9.59 -3.71
CA PRO A 174 -22.81 -10.32 -3.00
C PRO A 174 -23.20 -11.80 -2.78
N TRP A 175 -22.23 -12.70 -2.87
CA TRP A 175 -22.44 -14.08 -2.42
C TRP A 175 -22.69 -14.09 -0.90
N LEU A 176 -23.75 -14.77 -0.44
CA LEU A 176 -24.02 -14.88 1.01
C LEU A 176 -22.86 -15.51 1.78
N VAL A 177 -22.23 -16.54 1.20
CA VAL A 177 -21.03 -17.18 1.78
C VAL A 177 -19.86 -16.21 1.90
N VAL A 178 -19.69 -15.28 0.95
CA VAL A 178 -18.63 -14.27 1.03
C VAL A 178 -18.88 -13.33 2.19
N LEU A 179 -20.12 -12.84 2.36
CA LEU A 179 -20.47 -11.97 3.48
C LEU A 179 -20.22 -12.67 4.83
N GLU A 180 -20.64 -13.93 4.96
CA GLU A 180 -20.45 -14.70 6.19
C GLU A 180 -18.97 -14.91 6.53
N VAL A 181 -18.17 -15.34 5.56
CA VAL A 181 -16.72 -15.53 5.75
C VAL A 181 -16.02 -14.20 6.06
N ASN A 182 -16.34 -13.12 5.34
CA ASN A 182 -15.72 -11.82 5.57
C ASN A 182 -16.07 -11.24 6.95
N ALA A 183 -17.27 -11.52 7.47
CA ALA A 183 -17.63 -11.18 8.83
C ALA A 183 -16.78 -11.95 9.85
N LEU A 184 -16.55 -13.25 9.64
CA LEU A 184 -15.65 -14.05 10.49
C LEU A 184 -14.21 -13.53 10.46
N LEU A 185 -13.73 -13.12 9.29
CA LEU A 185 -12.37 -12.58 9.10
C LEU A 185 -12.25 -11.09 9.47
N ALA A 186 -13.32 -10.45 9.95
CA ALA A 186 -13.36 -9.02 10.25
C ALA A 186 -12.84 -8.13 9.10
N ALA A 187 -13.35 -8.35 7.89
CA ALA A 187 -12.91 -7.67 6.67
C ALA A 187 -13.06 -6.13 6.70
N ASP A 188 -13.89 -5.59 7.60
CA ASP A 188 -13.98 -4.15 7.85
C ASP A 188 -12.75 -3.58 8.55
N ARG A 189 -12.06 -4.41 9.35
CA ARG A 189 -10.86 -4.05 10.11
C ARG A 189 -9.57 -4.48 9.42
N ASP A 190 -9.57 -5.67 8.81
CA ASP A 190 -8.44 -6.19 8.03
C ASP A 190 -8.88 -6.63 6.62
N PRO A 191 -9.17 -5.67 5.72
CA PRO A 191 -9.57 -6.00 4.36
C PRO A 191 -8.43 -6.66 3.55
N TRP A 192 -7.17 -6.41 3.92
CA TRP A 192 -6.01 -6.98 3.23
C TRP A 192 -5.82 -8.45 3.58
N GLY A 193 -5.91 -8.80 4.87
CA GLY A 193 -5.88 -10.20 5.32
C GLY A 193 -7.05 -10.99 4.78
N ALA A 194 -8.27 -10.43 4.79
CA ALA A 194 -9.43 -11.07 4.20
C ALA A 194 -9.26 -11.30 2.68
N ALA A 195 -8.76 -10.30 1.93
CA ALA A 195 -8.48 -10.46 0.50
C ALA A 195 -7.41 -11.53 0.25
N ASP A 196 -6.34 -11.55 1.04
CA ASP A 196 -5.27 -12.53 0.90
C ASP A 196 -5.77 -13.95 1.16
N TRP A 197 -6.60 -14.13 2.20
CA TRP A 197 -7.22 -15.42 2.49
C TRP A 197 -7.98 -15.97 1.28
N TRP A 198 -8.80 -15.15 0.61
CA TRP A 198 -9.59 -15.56 -0.55
C TRP A 198 -8.76 -15.88 -1.79
N LEU A 199 -7.74 -15.07 -2.07
CA LEU A 199 -7.01 -15.09 -3.34
C LEU A 199 -5.76 -15.97 -3.31
N SER A 200 -5.20 -16.24 -2.14
CA SER A 200 -4.03 -17.11 -1.97
C SER A 200 -4.43 -18.58 -1.81
N ALA A 201 -3.53 -19.49 -2.14
CA ALA A 201 -3.75 -20.92 -1.94
C ALA A 201 -3.88 -21.22 -0.43
N ASN A 202 -4.98 -21.87 -0.04
CA ASN A 202 -5.24 -22.26 1.34
C ASN A 202 -4.88 -23.74 1.54
N ALA A 203 -4.02 -24.02 2.51
CA ALA A 203 -3.50 -25.37 2.75
C ALA A 203 -4.58 -26.40 3.14
N TRP A 204 -5.63 -25.99 3.87
CA TRP A 204 -6.73 -26.88 4.26
C TRP A 204 -7.72 -27.15 3.12
N LEU A 205 -7.81 -26.23 2.15
CA LEU A 205 -8.68 -26.39 0.98
C LEU A 205 -7.96 -26.99 -0.23
N GLY A 206 -6.63 -26.94 -0.25
CA GLY A 206 -5.78 -27.37 -1.38
C GLY A 206 -5.86 -26.47 -2.61
N THR A 207 -6.51 -25.31 -2.51
CA THR A 207 -6.70 -24.31 -3.58
C THR A 207 -6.98 -22.94 -2.96
N SER A 208 -7.11 -21.89 -3.78
CA SER A 208 -7.62 -20.61 -3.30
C SER A 208 -9.11 -20.70 -2.95
N PRO A 209 -9.57 -20.16 -1.81
CA PRO A 209 -10.98 -20.20 -1.42
C PRO A 209 -11.91 -19.64 -2.50
N VAL A 210 -11.47 -18.62 -3.25
CA VAL A 210 -12.27 -18.01 -4.32
C VAL A 210 -12.66 -19.02 -5.41
N SER A 211 -11.81 -20.03 -5.65
CA SER A 211 -12.06 -21.06 -6.67
C SER A 211 -13.18 -22.04 -6.28
N LEU A 212 -13.67 -21.98 -5.04
CA LEU A 212 -14.78 -22.82 -4.56
C LEU A 212 -16.14 -22.12 -4.64
N LEU A 213 -16.19 -20.82 -4.95
CA LEU A 213 -17.44 -20.09 -5.12
C LEU A 213 -18.27 -20.69 -6.27
N GLY A 214 -19.58 -20.85 -6.04
CA GLY A 214 -20.49 -21.45 -7.02
C GLY A 214 -20.37 -22.97 -7.20
N THR A 215 -19.49 -23.65 -6.46
CA THR A 215 -19.31 -25.11 -6.55
C THR A 215 -20.18 -25.92 -5.57
N GLY A 216 -20.98 -25.24 -4.75
CA GLY A 216 -21.77 -25.87 -3.66
C GLY A 216 -20.94 -26.23 -2.43
N ARG A 217 -19.70 -25.77 -2.33
CA ARG A 217 -18.77 -26.02 -1.20
C ARG A 217 -18.78 -24.89 -0.17
N ASP A 218 -19.83 -24.09 -0.13
CA ASP A 218 -19.96 -22.90 0.73
C ASP A 218 -19.73 -23.21 2.20
N ARG A 219 -20.31 -24.32 2.70
CA ARG A 219 -20.12 -24.74 4.09
C ARG A 219 -18.65 -24.99 4.43
N GLN A 220 -17.88 -25.55 3.49
CA GLN A 220 -16.47 -25.79 3.70
C GLN A 220 -15.67 -24.49 3.81
N LEU A 221 -16.04 -23.46 3.04
CA LEU A 221 -15.44 -22.13 3.14
C LEU A 221 -15.67 -21.52 4.53
N VAL A 222 -16.91 -21.55 5.01
CA VAL A 222 -17.28 -21.05 6.34
C VAL A 222 -16.57 -21.81 7.45
N ASP A 223 -16.59 -23.14 7.42
CA ASP A 223 -15.98 -23.97 8.46
C ASP A 223 -14.45 -23.77 8.51
N THR A 224 -13.80 -23.58 7.35
CA THR A 224 -12.37 -23.27 7.28
C THR A 224 -12.03 -21.88 7.83
N ALA A 225 -12.85 -20.87 7.52
CA ALA A 225 -12.68 -19.53 8.06
C ALA A 225 -12.87 -19.51 9.60
N ARG A 226 -13.88 -20.23 10.10
CA ARG A 226 -14.12 -20.37 11.55
C ARG A 226 -12.94 -21.04 12.25
N PHE A 227 -12.44 -22.14 11.69
CA PHE A 227 -11.28 -22.86 12.24
C PHE A 227 -10.04 -21.97 12.33
N LEU A 228 -9.79 -21.10 11.35
CA LEU A 228 -8.68 -20.14 11.39
C LEU A 228 -8.82 -19.17 12.57
N MET A 229 -10.02 -18.65 12.82
CA MET A 229 -10.27 -17.71 13.92
C MET A 229 -10.14 -18.37 15.29
N GLU A 230 -10.56 -19.63 15.43
CA GLU A 230 -10.41 -20.40 16.67
C GLU A 230 -8.96 -20.83 16.95
N SER A 231 -8.14 -21.00 15.91
CA SER A 231 -6.74 -21.42 16.04
C SER A 231 -5.77 -20.25 16.27
N GLY A 232 -6.23 -19.01 16.13
CA GLY A 232 -5.45 -17.79 16.30
C GLY A 232 -5.53 -17.16 17.70
N GLU A 233 -6.35 -17.71 18.60
CA GLU A 233 -6.43 -17.37 20.04
C GLU A 233 -5.39 -18.15 20.86
#